data_AF-A0A6G6WK50-F1
#
_entry.id   AF-A0A6G6WK50-F1
#
_cell.length_a   1.000
_cell.length_b   1.000
_cell.length_c   1.000
_cell.angle_alpha   90.00
_cell.angle_beta   90.00
_cell.angle_gamma   90.00
#
_symmetry.space_group_name_H-M   'P 1'
#
loop_
_entity.id
_entity.type
_entity.pdbx_description
1 polymer ?
#
loop_
_entity_poly.entity_id
_entity_poly.type
_entity_poly.pdbx_seq_one_letter_code
_entity_poly.pdbx_strand_id
1 'polypeptide(L)'
;MSELQRQLAEAAAQVAHVQAQLTVAQGGVAPTAGAPPSTPVPAVPYGAPHAFTVMGQPVDVSSYLSPQATEQLRSSLQALGLGHSALFGGMAGPPAPPEPVAPLADPPRRVPLSFRLATFDLSWYELFLLVILTAAPIAVWVYFPVVVPAALLLAVAVIAAFRGRRYARRIGMLKWGKAATVTHSEVLTQGTYYGGLTYNNMRKRTARGWDVSTIWYSGPAYTNKIDYTLDGVAGSLTYRGLLYTNGVVLADSRDPSRALCVVEYPYSVKPGPDGQLTGEVSLGRWVGIAVTVFVEALVVVLAVEAVVELWLR
;
A
#
# COMPACT_ATOMS: atom_id res chain seq x y z
N MET A 1 12.27 -17.66 43.59
CA MET A 1 10.85 -17.83 43.13
C MET A 1 9.86 -16.97 43.91
N SER A 2 10.08 -16.69 45.20
CA SER A 2 9.18 -15.87 46.04
C SER A 2 9.09 -14.38 45.64
N GLU A 3 10.19 -13.77 45.17
CA GLU A 3 10.23 -12.35 44.77
C GLU A 3 9.28 -12.03 43.61
N LEU A 4 9.24 -12.91 42.61
CA LEU A 4 8.48 -12.72 41.37
C LEU A 4 6.97 -12.89 41.60
N GLN A 5 6.59 -13.79 42.50
CA GLN A 5 5.19 -13.94 42.94
C GLN A 5 4.72 -12.71 43.72
N ARG A 6 5.60 -12.10 44.55
CA ARG A 6 5.28 -10.86 45.27
C ARG A 6 5.08 -9.69 44.31
N GLN A 7 5.94 -9.55 43.30
CA GLN A 7 5.81 -8.50 42.29
C GLN A 7 4.52 -8.66 41.45
N LEU A 8 4.14 -9.89 41.09
CA LEU A 8 2.89 -10.16 40.38
C LEU A 8 1.65 -9.84 41.23
N ALA A 9 1.66 -10.16 42.52
CA ALA A 9 0.57 -9.84 43.42
C ALA A 9 0.40 -8.32 43.61
N GLU A 10 1.51 -7.58 43.70
CA GLU A 10 1.51 -6.13 43.86
C GLU A 10 1.05 -5.41 42.58
N ALA A 11 1.46 -5.91 41.41
CA ALA A 11 0.96 -5.42 40.12
C ALA A 11 -0.55 -5.67 39.95
N ALA A 12 -1.06 -6.84 40.36
CA ALA A 12 -2.48 -7.16 40.30
C ALA A 12 -3.32 -6.22 41.21
N ALA A 13 -2.81 -5.89 42.39
CA ALA A 13 -3.45 -4.95 43.30
C ALA A 13 -3.52 -3.53 42.71
N GLN A 14 -2.46 -3.07 42.02
CA GLN A 14 -2.46 -1.76 41.36
C GLN A 14 -3.46 -1.69 40.20
N VAL A 15 -3.58 -2.75 39.39
CA VAL A 15 -4.58 -2.80 38.31
C VAL A 15 -6.00 -2.72 38.85
N ALA A 16 -6.30 -3.46 39.93
CA ALA A 16 -7.61 -3.42 40.58
C ALA A 16 -7.96 -2.02 41.11
N HIS A 17 -6.97 -1.31 41.66
CA HIS A 17 -7.14 0.07 42.13
C HIS A 17 -7.47 1.04 40.99
N VAL A 18 -6.77 0.94 39.85
CA VAL A 18 -7.02 1.79 38.67
C VAL A 18 -8.40 1.51 38.08
N GLN A 19 -8.84 0.24 38.01
CA GLN A 19 -10.19 -0.11 37.57
C GLN A 19 -11.28 0.46 38.48
N ALA A 20 -11.06 0.45 39.80
CA ALA A 20 -11.99 1.06 40.75
C ALA A 20 -12.10 2.58 40.53
N GLN A 21 -10.97 3.27 40.31
CA GLN A 21 -10.96 4.71 40.01
C GLN A 21 -11.67 5.05 38.69
N LEU A 22 -11.46 4.24 37.64
CA LEU A 22 -12.16 4.40 36.36
C LEU A 22 -13.67 4.19 36.49
N THR A 23 -14.09 3.22 37.30
CA THR A 23 -15.52 2.95 37.55
C THR A 23 -16.18 4.13 38.28
N VAL A 24 -15.51 4.73 39.25
CA VAL A 24 -16.00 5.94 39.95
C VAL A 24 -16.06 7.14 38.99
N ALA A 25 -15.06 7.31 38.12
CA ALA A 25 -15.04 8.39 37.13
C ALA A 25 -16.15 8.24 36.06
N GLN A 26 -16.62 7.02 35.80
CA GLN A 26 -17.70 6.74 34.86
C GLN A 26 -19.11 6.88 35.46
N GLY A 27 -19.24 6.93 36.79
CA GLY A 27 -20.53 6.89 37.51
C GLY A 27 -21.38 8.17 37.50
N GLY A 28 -21.10 9.15 36.64
CA GLY A 28 -21.76 10.46 36.64
C GLY A 28 -22.78 10.73 35.52
N VAL A 29 -22.93 9.85 34.54
CA VAL A 29 -23.81 10.11 33.38
C VAL A 29 -25.01 9.17 33.43
N ALA A 30 -26.12 9.67 33.99
CA ALA A 30 -27.42 8.99 33.91
C ALA A 30 -27.86 8.86 32.43
N PRO A 31 -28.37 7.70 32.00
CA PRO A 31 -28.87 7.52 30.65
C PRO A 31 -30.17 8.32 30.48
N THR A 32 -30.10 9.48 29.83
CA THR A 32 -31.30 10.18 29.38
C THR A 32 -31.78 9.48 28.11
N ALA A 33 -32.87 8.73 28.22
CA ALA A 33 -33.55 8.10 27.10
C ALA A 33 -34.20 9.19 26.22
N GLY A 34 -33.52 9.56 25.15
CA GLY A 34 -34.07 10.43 24.10
C GLY A 34 -33.18 10.33 22.87
N ALA A 35 -33.67 9.65 21.83
CA ALA A 35 -32.98 9.57 20.54
C ALA A 35 -32.89 10.97 19.92
N PRO A 36 -31.68 11.53 19.70
CA PRO A 36 -31.55 12.81 19.02
C PRO A 36 -31.75 12.62 17.51
N PRO A 37 -32.34 13.61 16.81
CA PRO A 37 -32.42 13.62 15.36
C PRO A 37 -31.01 13.65 14.75
N SER A 38 -30.84 12.90 13.67
CA SER A 38 -29.61 12.81 12.89
C SER A 38 -29.18 14.18 12.36
N THR A 39 -28.19 14.79 13.01
CA THR A 39 -27.45 15.92 12.47
C THR A 39 -26.36 15.43 11.51
N PRO A 40 -26.12 16.15 10.38
CA PRO A 40 -25.06 15.81 9.45
C PRO A 40 -23.69 16.03 10.12
N VAL A 41 -22.83 15.02 10.04
CA VAL A 41 -21.46 15.05 10.57
C VAL A 41 -20.64 16.07 9.75
N PRO A 42 -20.08 17.13 10.37
CA PRO A 42 -19.20 18.05 9.67
C PRO A 42 -17.88 17.34 9.28
N ALA A 43 -17.42 17.59 8.07
CA ALA A 43 -16.14 17.10 7.56
C ALA A 43 -14.98 17.65 8.41
N VAL A 44 -14.25 16.75 9.09
CA VAL A 44 -13.08 17.12 9.90
C VAL A 44 -11.86 17.26 8.98
N PRO A 45 -11.15 18.40 8.98
CA PRO A 45 -9.91 18.57 8.22
C PRO A 45 -8.79 17.74 8.86
N TYR A 46 -8.29 16.73 8.14
CA TYR A 46 -7.12 15.94 8.54
C TYR A 46 -5.84 16.75 8.38
N GLY A 47 -5.23 17.18 9.48
CA GLY A 47 -3.99 17.93 9.44
C GLY A 47 -3.33 18.17 10.80
N ALA A 48 -3.03 17.12 11.57
CA ALA A 48 -2.07 17.22 12.67
C ALA A 48 -1.30 15.89 12.84
N PRO A 49 0.05 15.89 12.79
CA PRO A 49 0.83 14.72 13.16
C PRO A 49 0.75 14.55 14.67
N HIS A 50 0.52 13.32 15.15
CA HIS A 50 0.45 12.88 16.56
C HIS A 50 -0.93 12.79 17.25
N ALA A 51 -2.05 12.80 16.53
CA ALA A 51 -3.34 12.48 17.15
C ALA A 51 -3.54 10.96 17.30
N PHE A 52 -3.68 10.47 18.53
CA PHE A 52 -4.17 9.12 18.80
C PHE A 52 -5.66 9.09 18.43
N THR A 53 -6.07 8.15 17.58
CA THR A 53 -7.46 8.10 17.09
C THR A 53 -8.24 7.05 17.88
N VAL A 54 -9.21 7.47 18.69
CA VAL A 54 -10.15 6.57 19.39
C VAL A 54 -11.52 6.72 18.72
N MET A 55 -12.09 5.63 18.23
CA MET A 55 -13.39 5.63 17.51
C MET A 55 -13.44 6.59 16.31
N GLY A 56 -12.33 6.75 15.57
CA GLY A 56 -12.29 7.56 14.34
C GLY A 56 -12.19 9.08 14.57
N GLN A 57 -12.22 9.55 15.82
CA GLN A 57 -11.97 10.95 16.15
C GLN A 57 -10.52 11.14 16.62
N PRO A 58 -9.77 12.11 16.08
CA PRO A 58 -8.46 12.47 16.61
C PRO A 58 -8.65 13.02 18.03
N VAL A 59 -8.18 12.28 19.03
CA VAL A 59 -8.23 12.73 20.43
C VAL A 59 -6.93 13.44 20.73
N ASP A 60 -7.01 14.75 20.95
CA ASP A 60 -5.89 15.52 21.47
C ASP A 60 -5.74 15.22 22.96
N VAL A 61 -4.91 14.22 23.27
CA VAL A 61 -4.63 13.77 24.63
C VAL A 61 -4.03 14.91 25.49
N SER A 62 -3.41 15.91 24.87
CA SER A 62 -2.85 17.07 25.57
C SER A 62 -3.93 17.98 26.18
N SER A 63 -5.14 17.96 25.62
CA SER A 63 -6.27 18.73 26.16
C SER A 63 -6.89 18.13 27.42
N TYR A 64 -6.63 16.85 27.69
CA TYR A 64 -7.19 16.12 28.84
C TYR A 64 -6.17 15.84 29.95
N LEU A 65 -4.89 16.04 29.69
CA LEU A 65 -3.82 15.83 30.65
C LEU A 65 -3.39 17.18 31.23
N SER A 66 -3.24 17.23 32.55
CA SER A 66 -2.57 18.37 33.17
C SER A 66 -1.11 18.45 32.67
N PRO A 67 -0.49 19.65 32.67
CA PRO A 67 0.91 19.79 32.29
C PRO A 67 1.84 18.82 33.05
N GLN A 68 1.56 18.61 34.33
CA GLN A 68 2.28 17.67 35.20
C GLN A 68 2.09 16.21 34.77
N ALA A 69 0.86 15.80 34.44
CA ALA A 69 0.59 14.45 33.95
C ALA A 69 1.30 14.20 32.61
N THR A 70 1.36 15.22 31.75
CA THR A 70 2.07 15.16 30.47
C THR A 70 3.58 14.99 30.66
N GLU A 71 4.19 15.71 31.60
CA GLU A 71 5.60 15.56 31.96
C GLU A 71 5.90 14.20 32.60
N GLN A 72 5.01 13.71 33.48
CA GLN A 72 5.17 12.41 34.13
C GLN A 72 5.01 11.25 33.14
N LEU A 73 4.11 11.39 32.16
CA LEU A 73 3.93 10.41 31.09
C LEU A 73 5.13 10.43 30.13
N ARG A 74 5.66 11.61 29.83
CA ARG A 74 6.90 11.77 29.06
C ARG A 74 8.10 11.13 29.79
N SER A 75 8.26 11.38 31.09
CA SER A 75 9.38 10.86 31.88
C SER A 75 9.27 9.35 32.11
N SER A 76 8.08 8.80 32.32
CA SER A 76 7.86 7.35 32.42
C SER A 76 8.09 6.64 31.09
N LEU A 77 7.64 7.21 29.96
CA LEU A 77 8.00 6.69 28.63
C LEU A 77 9.51 6.75 28.40
N GLN A 78 10.17 7.83 28.84
CA GLN A 78 11.62 8.00 28.71
C GLN A 78 12.39 7.00 29.60
N ALA A 79 11.92 6.75 30.83
CA ALA A 79 12.47 5.74 31.74
C ALA A 79 12.29 4.31 31.23
N LEU A 80 11.19 4.03 30.52
CA LEU A 80 10.95 2.75 29.84
C LEU A 80 11.72 2.61 28.50
N GLY A 81 12.57 3.57 28.14
CA GLY A 81 13.31 3.57 26.87
C GLY A 81 12.44 3.84 25.63
N LEU A 82 11.15 4.11 25.81
CA LEU A 82 10.17 4.41 24.76
C LEU A 82 10.12 5.91 24.39
N GLY A 83 10.61 6.77 25.29
CA GLY A 83 10.74 8.22 25.04
C GLY A 83 11.78 8.56 23.97
N HIS A 84 12.63 7.58 23.62
CA HIS A 84 13.48 7.58 22.44
C HIS A 84 13.13 6.33 21.62
N SER A 85 11.98 6.31 20.97
CA SER A 85 11.64 5.29 19.96
C SER A 85 12.56 5.43 18.71
N ALA A 86 13.87 5.36 18.93
CA ALA A 86 14.94 5.24 17.96
C ALA A 86 15.20 3.78 17.57
N LEU A 87 14.47 2.81 18.16
CA LEU A 87 14.54 1.39 17.76
C LEU A 87 13.75 1.06 16.49
N PHE A 88 12.99 2.00 15.92
CA PHE A 88 12.30 1.81 14.63
C PHE A 88 12.32 2.99 13.65
N GLY A 89 13.10 4.04 13.91
CA GLY A 89 13.19 5.18 13.00
C GLY A 89 14.27 6.14 13.44
N GLY A 90 15.42 6.09 12.77
CA GLY A 90 16.48 7.06 12.98
C GLY A 90 15.95 8.48 12.78
N MET A 91 16.28 9.37 13.73
CA MET A 91 16.32 10.84 13.59
C MET A 91 15.38 11.41 12.53
N ALA A 92 14.09 11.11 12.63
CA ALA A 92 13.09 11.79 11.81
C ALA A 92 12.94 13.18 12.42
N GLY A 93 13.74 14.12 11.93
CA GLY A 93 13.49 15.54 12.14
C GLY A 93 12.05 15.89 11.78
N PRO A 94 11.56 17.07 12.20
CA PRO A 94 10.25 17.55 11.79
C PRO A 94 10.05 17.30 10.29
N PRO A 95 8.89 16.75 9.87
CA PRO A 95 8.67 16.36 8.49
C PRO A 95 9.04 17.55 7.60
N ALA A 96 9.96 17.33 6.66
CA ALA A 96 10.38 18.37 5.75
C ALA A 96 9.11 18.99 5.12
N PRO A 97 9.02 20.34 5.06
CA PRO A 97 7.87 20.98 4.45
C PRO A 97 7.66 20.40 3.05
N PRO A 98 6.40 20.17 2.63
CA PRO A 98 6.11 19.57 1.34
C PRO A 98 6.79 20.37 0.25
N GLU A 99 7.70 19.72 -0.48
CA GLU A 99 8.43 20.37 -1.56
C GLU A 99 7.42 20.80 -2.64
N PRO A 100 7.46 22.06 -3.11
CA PRO A 100 6.56 22.52 -4.15
C PRO A 100 6.72 21.64 -5.39
N VAL A 101 5.70 20.85 -5.70
CA VAL A 101 5.74 19.94 -6.84
C VAL A 101 5.39 20.71 -8.11
N ALA A 102 6.31 20.74 -9.06
CA ALA A 102 6.09 21.38 -10.36
C ALA A 102 4.87 20.75 -11.09
N PRO A 103 4.10 21.54 -11.86
CA PRO A 103 3.01 20.99 -12.65
C PRO A 103 3.54 19.95 -13.63
N LEU A 104 2.79 18.86 -13.78
CA LEU A 104 3.13 17.80 -14.73
C LEU A 104 3.02 18.35 -16.16
N ALA A 105 4.03 18.12 -16.99
CA ALA A 105 4.04 18.56 -18.38
C ALA A 105 2.86 17.97 -19.19
N ASP A 106 2.42 18.68 -20.22
CA ASP A 106 1.30 18.21 -21.04
C ASP A 106 1.64 16.92 -21.82
N PRO A 107 0.67 16.01 -22.01
CA PRO A 107 0.86 14.81 -22.81
C PRO A 107 0.92 15.14 -24.32
N PRO A 108 1.64 14.36 -25.15
CA PRO A 108 2.39 13.14 -24.81
C PRO A 108 3.79 13.42 -24.24
N ARG A 109 4.12 12.77 -23.13
CA ARG A 109 5.44 12.87 -22.50
C ARG A 109 6.40 11.75 -22.89
N ARG A 110 7.70 12.02 -22.77
CA ARG A 110 8.72 10.97 -22.87
C ARG A 110 8.73 10.18 -21.57
N VAL A 111 8.58 8.86 -21.67
CA VAL A 111 8.71 7.95 -20.53
C VAL A 111 10.16 7.46 -20.46
N PRO A 112 10.90 7.75 -19.37
CA PRO A 112 12.26 7.25 -19.15
C PRO A 112 12.37 5.74 -19.33
N LEU A 113 13.52 5.28 -19.83
CA LEU A 113 13.78 3.85 -20.05
C LEU A 113 13.71 3.05 -18.73
N SER A 114 14.16 3.64 -17.62
CA SER A 114 14.06 3.03 -16.29
C SER A 114 12.63 2.63 -15.92
N PHE A 115 11.63 3.47 -16.23
CA PHE A 115 10.22 3.16 -15.98
C PHE A 115 9.66 2.10 -16.91
N ARG A 116 10.16 2.02 -18.15
CA ARG A 116 9.81 0.96 -19.11
C ARG A 116 10.39 -0.39 -18.72
N LEU A 117 11.58 -0.41 -18.11
CA LEU A 117 12.18 -1.65 -17.61
C LEU A 117 11.57 -2.06 -16.28
N ALA A 118 11.19 -1.09 -15.44
CA ALA A 118 10.63 -1.38 -14.13
C ALA A 118 9.20 -1.94 -14.13
N THR A 119 8.56 -2.05 -15.30
CA THR A 119 7.33 -2.85 -15.46
C THR A 119 7.58 -4.36 -15.51
N PHE A 120 8.82 -4.81 -15.73
CA PHE A 120 9.19 -6.23 -15.74
C PHE A 120 9.36 -6.84 -14.35
N ASP A 121 9.06 -6.10 -13.28
CA ASP A 121 9.12 -6.57 -11.90
C ASP A 121 8.24 -7.83 -11.70
N LEU A 122 8.87 -8.96 -11.37
CA LEU A 122 8.18 -10.22 -11.12
C LEU A 122 7.22 -10.07 -9.95
N SER A 123 5.92 -10.16 -10.24
CA SER A 123 4.96 -10.21 -9.14
C SER A 123 5.05 -11.58 -8.48
N TRP A 124 4.89 -11.63 -7.15
CA TRP A 124 4.83 -12.91 -6.43
C TRP A 124 3.76 -13.85 -7.01
N TYR A 125 2.65 -13.30 -7.51
CA TYR A 125 1.61 -14.08 -8.19
C TYR A 125 2.06 -14.66 -9.53
N GLU A 126 2.89 -13.94 -10.29
CA GLU A 126 3.47 -14.45 -11.54
C GLU A 126 4.46 -15.58 -11.24
N LEU A 127 5.31 -15.43 -10.21
CA LEU A 127 6.19 -16.50 -9.74
C LEU A 127 5.37 -17.72 -9.28
N PHE A 128 4.33 -17.50 -8.47
CA PHE A 128 3.45 -18.56 -8.01
C PHE A 128 2.72 -19.26 -9.16
N LEU A 129 2.21 -18.51 -10.15
CA LEU A 129 1.61 -19.08 -11.35
C LEU A 129 2.63 -19.88 -12.15
N LEU A 130 3.86 -19.40 -12.30
CA LEU A 130 4.94 -20.13 -12.97
C LEU A 130 5.22 -21.44 -12.23
N VAL A 131 5.32 -21.41 -10.89
CA VAL A 131 5.52 -22.61 -10.06
C VAL A 131 4.34 -23.57 -10.19
N ILE A 132 3.09 -23.13 -10.12
CA ILE A 132 1.94 -24.03 -10.29
C ILE A 132 1.89 -24.61 -11.69
N LEU A 133 2.05 -23.76 -12.72
CA LEU A 133 1.98 -24.19 -14.12
C LEU A 133 3.16 -25.09 -14.52
N THR A 134 4.28 -25.04 -13.82
CA THR A 134 5.42 -25.94 -14.06
C THR A 134 5.40 -27.17 -13.15
N ALA A 135 5.11 -27.02 -11.86
CA ALA A 135 5.17 -28.11 -10.88
C ALA A 135 3.94 -29.03 -10.90
N ALA A 136 2.72 -28.48 -11.00
CA ALA A 136 1.50 -29.28 -11.00
C ALA A 136 1.45 -30.30 -12.16
N PRO A 137 1.88 -29.98 -13.39
CA PRO A 137 1.87 -30.95 -14.48
C PRO A 137 3.08 -31.88 -14.51
N ILE A 138 4.05 -31.82 -13.59
CA ILE A 138 5.20 -32.75 -13.59
C ILE A 138 4.73 -34.20 -13.65
N ALA A 139 3.71 -34.56 -12.87
CA ALA A 139 3.14 -35.91 -12.90
C ALA A 139 2.57 -36.27 -14.28
N VAL A 140 1.90 -35.32 -14.96
CA VAL A 140 1.35 -35.52 -16.32
C VAL A 140 2.48 -35.65 -17.34
N TRP A 141 3.56 -34.88 -17.19
CA TRP A 141 4.71 -34.88 -18.10
C TRP A 141 5.49 -36.19 -18.06
N VAL A 142 5.53 -36.87 -16.91
CA VAL A 142 6.13 -38.21 -16.82
C VAL A 142 5.37 -39.21 -17.71
N TYR A 143 4.04 -39.13 -17.77
CA TYR A 143 3.22 -40.05 -18.56
C TYR A 143 3.04 -39.61 -20.02
N PHE A 144 3.10 -38.31 -20.31
CA PHE A 144 2.85 -37.74 -21.64
C PHE A 144 3.88 -36.66 -22.00
N PRO A 145 5.14 -37.03 -22.27
CA PRO A 145 6.20 -36.05 -22.54
C PRO A 145 5.92 -35.19 -23.77
N VAL A 146 5.19 -35.72 -24.77
CA VAL A 146 4.82 -34.99 -26.00
C VAL A 146 3.99 -33.72 -25.75
N VAL A 147 3.36 -33.58 -24.58
CA VAL A 147 2.54 -32.43 -24.21
C VAL A 147 3.38 -31.29 -23.60
N VAL A 148 4.62 -31.56 -23.17
CA VAL A 148 5.52 -30.58 -22.54
C VAL A 148 5.74 -29.34 -23.41
N PRO A 149 6.07 -29.45 -24.71
CA PRO A 149 6.34 -28.27 -25.53
C PRO A 149 5.10 -27.38 -25.69
N ALA A 150 3.92 -27.98 -25.86
CA ALA A 150 2.65 -27.24 -25.94
C ALA A 150 2.36 -26.47 -24.64
N ALA A 151 2.57 -27.11 -23.48
CA ALA A 151 2.37 -26.48 -22.17
C ALA A 151 3.33 -25.29 -21.95
N LEU A 152 4.61 -25.44 -22.31
CA LEU A 152 5.60 -24.37 -22.19
C LEU A 152 5.28 -23.19 -23.12
N LEU A 153 4.91 -23.45 -24.37
CA LEU A 153 4.50 -22.40 -25.31
C LEU A 153 3.26 -21.64 -24.82
N LEU A 154 2.27 -22.36 -24.29
CA LEU A 154 1.09 -21.75 -23.69
C LEU A 154 1.46 -20.87 -22.49
N ALA A 155 2.35 -21.36 -21.60
CA ALA A 155 2.82 -20.59 -20.46
C ALA A 155 3.52 -19.29 -20.90
N VAL A 156 4.42 -19.36 -21.89
CA VAL A 156 5.10 -18.18 -22.47
C VAL A 156 4.07 -17.19 -23.03
N ALA A 157 3.09 -17.67 -23.81
CA ALA A 157 2.07 -16.82 -24.41
C ALA A 157 1.20 -16.13 -23.35
N VAL A 158 0.78 -16.86 -22.32
CA VAL A 158 -0.02 -16.31 -21.20
C VAL A 158 0.79 -15.25 -20.44
N ILE A 159 2.03 -15.54 -20.08
CA ILE A 159 2.92 -14.58 -19.37
C ILE A 159 3.11 -13.31 -20.22
N ALA A 160 3.42 -13.47 -21.51
CA ALA A 160 3.63 -12.35 -22.43
C ALA A 160 2.36 -11.48 -22.58
N ALA A 161 1.18 -12.10 -22.69
CA ALA A 161 -0.08 -11.38 -22.83
C ALA A 161 -0.44 -10.56 -21.57
N PHE A 162 -0.34 -11.18 -20.38
CA PHE A 162 -0.61 -10.49 -19.11
C PHE A 162 0.38 -9.34 -18.88
N ARG A 163 1.67 -9.55 -19.19
CA ARG A 163 2.71 -8.51 -19.07
C ARG A 163 2.55 -7.40 -20.08
N GLY A 164 2.29 -7.73 -21.34
CA GLY A 164 2.02 -6.76 -22.40
C GLY A 164 0.84 -5.86 -22.05
N ARG A 165 -0.24 -6.42 -21.52
CA ARG A 165 -1.41 -5.64 -21.06
C ARG A 165 -1.07 -4.70 -19.90
N ARG A 166 -0.34 -5.19 -18.89
CA ARG A 166 0.08 -4.39 -17.74
C ARG A 166 1.05 -3.28 -18.14
N TYR A 167 1.99 -3.59 -19.02
CA TYR A 167 2.93 -2.66 -19.62
C TYR A 167 2.20 -1.55 -20.36
N ALA A 168 1.31 -1.91 -21.30
CA ALA A 168 0.56 -0.95 -22.09
C ALA A 168 -0.27 -0.01 -21.22
N ARG A 169 -0.94 -0.53 -20.16
CA ARG A 169 -1.71 0.31 -19.23
C ARG A 169 -0.82 1.29 -18.47
N ARG A 170 0.28 0.82 -17.86
CA ARG A 170 1.18 1.66 -17.04
C ARG A 170 1.94 2.68 -17.87
N ILE A 171 2.56 2.27 -18.97
CA ILE A 171 3.32 3.17 -19.85
C ILE A 171 2.39 4.14 -20.58
N GLY A 172 1.19 3.68 -20.95
CA GLY A 172 0.13 4.54 -21.48
C GLY A 172 -0.20 5.68 -20.52
N MET A 173 -0.41 5.38 -19.23
CA MET A 173 -0.68 6.40 -18.22
C MET A 173 0.51 7.33 -17.94
N LEU A 174 1.76 6.83 -17.96
CA LEU A 174 2.93 7.71 -17.81
C LEU A 174 3.08 8.65 -19.00
N LYS A 175 2.79 8.18 -20.22
CA LYS A 175 2.90 8.97 -21.46
C LYS A 175 1.76 9.97 -21.63
N TRP A 176 0.53 9.58 -21.36
CA TRP A 176 -0.68 10.34 -21.69
C TRP A 176 -1.49 10.81 -20.47
N GLY A 177 -1.12 10.37 -19.27
CA GLY A 177 -1.86 10.70 -18.06
C GLY A 177 -1.76 12.17 -17.70
N LYS A 178 -2.84 12.79 -17.27
CA LYS A 178 -2.81 14.08 -16.58
C LYS A 178 -3.19 13.87 -15.12
N ALA A 179 -2.68 14.72 -14.23
CA ALA A 179 -3.09 14.70 -12.84
C ALA A 179 -4.55 15.14 -12.76
N ALA A 180 -5.43 14.23 -12.36
CA ALA A 180 -6.85 14.49 -12.21
C ALA A 180 -7.13 15.10 -10.83
N THR A 181 -8.14 15.96 -10.75
CA THR A 181 -8.62 16.51 -9.48
C THR A 181 -9.52 15.47 -8.84
N VAL A 182 -9.13 14.98 -7.66
CA VAL A 182 -9.94 14.04 -6.91
C VAL A 182 -11.08 14.79 -6.23
N THR A 183 -12.33 14.42 -6.55
CA THR A 183 -13.54 15.09 -6.05
C THR A 183 -14.13 14.37 -4.86
N HIS A 184 -14.06 13.05 -4.83
CA HIS A 184 -14.59 12.24 -3.73
C HIS A 184 -13.79 10.94 -3.57
N SER A 185 -13.71 10.43 -2.34
CA SER A 185 -13.14 9.12 -2.07
C SER A 185 -13.99 8.41 -1.03
N GLU A 186 -14.51 7.24 -1.38
CA GLU A 186 -15.28 6.38 -0.49
C GLU A 186 -14.59 5.02 -0.29
N VAL A 187 -14.73 4.46 0.90
CA VAL A 187 -14.30 3.09 1.19
C VAL A 187 -15.47 2.16 0.86
N LEU A 188 -15.33 1.38 -0.22
CA LEU A 188 -16.35 0.41 -0.63
C LEU A 188 -16.35 -0.82 0.29
N THR A 189 -15.17 -1.36 0.56
CA THR A 189 -15.01 -2.53 1.43
C THR A 189 -13.78 -2.37 2.29
N GLN A 190 -13.91 -2.79 3.54
CA GLN A 190 -12.82 -2.93 4.49
C GLN A 190 -12.75 -4.39 4.88
N GLY A 191 -11.60 -5.03 4.68
CA GLY A 191 -11.36 -6.36 5.22
C GLY A 191 -11.52 -6.31 6.74
N THR A 192 -12.29 -7.20 7.32
CA THR A 192 -12.39 -7.33 8.78
C THR A 192 -11.52 -8.50 9.24
N TYR A 193 -11.08 -8.49 10.50
CA TYR A 193 -10.32 -9.60 11.07
C TYR A 193 -11.07 -10.94 11.03
N TYR A 194 -12.41 -10.90 10.96
CA TYR A 194 -13.28 -12.07 10.93
C TYR A 194 -13.88 -12.37 9.56
N GLY A 195 -13.54 -11.58 8.54
CA GLY A 195 -14.08 -11.69 7.19
C GLY A 195 -13.42 -10.68 6.25
N GLY A 196 -12.52 -11.16 5.40
CA GLY A 196 -11.81 -10.34 4.42
C GLY A 196 -10.32 -10.62 4.35
N LEU A 197 -9.62 -9.90 3.47
CA LEU A 197 -8.17 -9.97 3.35
C LEU A 197 -7.54 -9.04 4.39
N THR A 198 -6.80 -9.60 5.33
CA THR A 198 -5.88 -8.86 6.20
C THR A 198 -4.46 -9.04 5.69
N TYR A 199 -3.66 -7.99 5.83
CA TYR A 199 -2.23 -8.04 5.61
C TYR A 199 -1.54 -8.34 6.94
N ASN A 200 -0.60 -9.26 6.93
CA ASN A 200 0.26 -9.53 8.07
C ASN A 200 1.72 -9.33 7.64
N ASN A 201 2.37 -8.34 8.25
CA ASN A 201 3.77 -7.98 8.01
C ASN A 201 4.10 -7.90 6.51
N MET A 202 3.28 -7.16 5.75
CA MET A 202 3.48 -7.00 4.31
C MET A 202 4.01 -5.61 4.00
N ARG A 203 4.95 -5.52 3.05
CA ARG A 203 5.33 -4.24 2.46
C ARG A 203 4.20 -3.70 1.59
N LYS A 204 3.63 -2.57 1.98
CA LYS A 204 2.57 -1.88 1.24
C LYS A 204 3.01 -0.46 0.87
N ARG A 205 2.58 -0.03 -0.31
CA ARG A 205 2.83 1.33 -0.78
C ARG A 205 1.69 2.24 -0.32
N THR A 206 2.04 3.43 0.14
CA THR A 206 1.11 4.51 0.42
C THR A 206 1.57 5.75 -0.35
N ALA A 207 0.63 6.60 -0.76
CA ALA A 207 0.93 7.82 -1.49
C ALA A 207 0.37 9.03 -0.77
N ARG A 208 1.18 10.08 -0.68
CA ARG A 208 0.81 11.42 -0.23
C ARG A 208 1.18 12.41 -1.33
N GLY A 209 0.20 12.87 -2.09
CA GLY A 209 0.46 13.55 -3.35
C GLY A 209 1.24 12.67 -4.32
N TRP A 210 2.39 13.15 -4.76
CA TRP A 210 3.34 12.43 -5.62
C TRP A 210 4.33 11.56 -4.83
N ASP A 211 4.40 11.74 -3.51
CA ASP A 211 5.32 10.99 -2.67
C ASP A 211 4.77 9.61 -2.38
N VAL A 212 5.40 8.59 -2.95
CA VAL A 212 5.03 7.20 -2.72
C VAL A 212 6.09 6.53 -1.83
N SER A 213 5.70 6.19 -0.61
CA SER A 213 6.54 5.46 0.34
C SER A 213 6.09 4.01 0.47
N THR A 214 7.00 3.16 0.94
CA THR A 214 6.69 1.75 1.25
C THR A 214 6.88 1.53 2.73
N ILE A 215 5.84 1.04 3.39
CA ILE A 215 5.83 0.78 4.83
C ILE A 215 5.55 -0.70 5.08
N TRP A 216 6.06 -1.24 6.18
CA TRP A 216 5.57 -2.51 6.71
C TRP A 216 4.19 -2.27 7.30
N TYR A 217 3.22 -3.08 6.88
CA TYR A 217 1.84 -2.92 7.28
C TYR A 217 1.25 -4.26 7.71
N SER A 218 0.60 -4.23 8.87
CA SER A 218 -0.26 -5.28 9.40
C SER A 218 -1.62 -4.66 9.68
N GLY A 219 -2.68 -5.20 9.10
CA GLY A 219 -4.02 -4.63 9.24
C GLY A 219 -4.95 -4.97 8.08
N PRO A 220 -6.17 -4.41 8.07
CA PRO A 220 -7.17 -4.69 7.06
C PRO A 220 -6.78 -4.17 5.67
N ALA A 221 -7.17 -4.89 4.62
CA ALA A 221 -7.12 -4.37 3.25
C ALA A 221 -8.35 -3.49 2.96
N TYR A 222 -8.16 -2.42 2.18
CA TYR A 222 -9.23 -1.51 1.78
C TYR A 222 -9.46 -1.59 0.27
N THR A 223 -10.73 -1.53 -0.14
CA THR A 223 -11.14 -1.20 -1.50
C THR A 223 -11.74 0.20 -1.48
N ASN A 224 -11.06 1.14 -2.09
CA ASN A 224 -11.46 2.53 -2.19
C ASN A 224 -12.03 2.77 -3.59
N LYS A 225 -13.10 3.54 -3.69
CA LYS A 225 -13.54 4.15 -4.95
C LYS A 225 -13.23 5.63 -4.89
N ILE A 226 -12.53 6.10 -5.91
CA ILE A 226 -12.02 7.45 -6.00
C ILE A 226 -12.69 8.07 -7.23
N ASP A 227 -13.55 9.04 -7.01
CA ASP A 227 -14.16 9.82 -8.06
C ASP A 227 -13.27 11.04 -8.33
N TYR A 228 -13.05 11.33 -9.60
CA TYR A 228 -12.15 12.38 -10.05
C TYR A 228 -12.71 13.10 -11.26
N THR A 229 -12.15 14.27 -11.56
CA THR A 229 -12.43 15.03 -12.78
C THR A 229 -11.13 15.35 -13.50
N LEU A 230 -11.13 15.17 -14.81
CA LEU A 230 -10.04 15.59 -15.69
C LEU A 230 -10.62 16.49 -16.78
N ASP A 231 -10.15 17.74 -16.86
CA ASP A 231 -10.60 18.71 -17.86
C ASP A 231 -12.15 18.82 -17.92
N GLY A 232 -12.81 18.72 -16.75
CA GLY A 232 -14.28 18.75 -16.61
C GLY A 232 -14.99 17.42 -16.81
N VAL A 233 -14.31 16.37 -17.30
CA VAL A 233 -14.88 15.03 -17.48
C VAL A 233 -14.75 14.24 -16.19
N ALA A 234 -15.88 13.77 -15.66
CA ALA A 234 -15.91 12.93 -14.47
C ALA A 234 -15.48 11.47 -14.79
N GLY A 235 -14.74 10.86 -13.88
CA GLY A 235 -14.33 9.47 -13.93
C GLY A 235 -14.28 8.84 -12.54
N SER A 236 -14.17 7.52 -12.48
CA SER A 236 -14.08 6.78 -11.22
C SER A 236 -13.00 5.70 -11.30
N LEU A 237 -12.28 5.50 -10.20
CA LEU A 237 -11.19 4.53 -10.07
C LEU A 237 -11.40 3.68 -8.82
N THR A 238 -11.39 2.36 -8.98
CA THR A 238 -11.32 1.45 -7.84
C THR A 238 -9.87 1.10 -7.52
N TYR A 239 -9.42 1.46 -6.32
CA TYR A 239 -8.08 1.18 -5.81
C TYR A 239 -8.15 0.19 -4.65
N ARG A 240 -7.39 -0.92 -4.74
CA ARG A 240 -7.27 -1.94 -3.70
C ARG A 240 -5.91 -1.86 -3.02
N GLY A 241 -5.88 -1.77 -1.69
CA GLY A 241 -4.63 -1.68 -0.95
C GLY A 241 -4.80 -1.12 0.46
N LEU A 242 -4.05 -0.07 0.76
CA LEU A 242 -4.22 0.72 1.97
C LEU A 242 -5.37 1.73 1.80
N LEU A 243 -5.78 2.35 2.90
CA LEU A 243 -6.74 3.47 2.85
C LEU A 243 -6.19 4.59 1.97
N TYR A 244 -6.98 5.02 0.99
CA TYR A 244 -6.61 6.17 0.17
C TYR A 244 -6.68 7.44 1.02
N THR A 245 -5.62 8.26 0.97
CA THR A 245 -5.53 9.51 1.74
C THR A 245 -5.51 10.70 0.80
N ASN A 246 -4.42 10.88 0.03
CA ASN A 246 -4.27 12.02 -0.87
C ASN A 246 -3.29 11.74 -2.02
N GLY A 247 -3.23 10.50 -2.51
CA GLY A 247 -2.34 10.12 -3.61
C GLY A 247 -2.79 10.70 -4.95
N VAL A 248 -1.87 11.10 -5.81
CA VAL A 248 -2.23 11.62 -7.15
C VAL A 248 -2.87 10.53 -8.02
N VAL A 249 -3.96 10.88 -8.70
CA VAL A 249 -4.61 10.04 -9.72
C VAL A 249 -4.21 10.55 -11.10
N LEU A 250 -3.66 9.66 -11.93
CA LEU A 250 -3.36 9.94 -13.34
C LEU A 250 -4.46 9.37 -14.22
N ALA A 251 -5.15 10.22 -14.97
CA ALA A 251 -6.18 9.82 -15.94
C ALA A 251 -5.68 10.04 -17.38
N ASP A 252 -5.92 9.09 -18.29
CA ASP A 252 -5.52 9.21 -19.71
C ASP A 252 -6.24 10.39 -20.34
N SER A 253 -5.50 11.35 -20.91
CA SER A 253 -6.11 12.49 -21.59
C SER A 253 -6.93 12.10 -22.82
N ARG A 254 -6.71 10.91 -23.38
CA ARG A 254 -7.44 10.40 -24.57
C ARG A 254 -8.68 9.60 -24.19
N ASP A 255 -8.70 9.03 -22.98
CA ASP A 255 -9.79 8.22 -22.46
C ASP A 255 -9.87 8.42 -20.94
N PRO A 256 -10.55 9.49 -20.47
CA PRO A 256 -10.62 9.83 -19.05
C PRO A 256 -11.23 8.75 -18.16
N SER A 257 -11.88 7.72 -18.73
CA SER A 257 -12.35 6.56 -17.96
C SER A 257 -11.20 5.67 -17.44
N ARG A 258 -10.01 5.79 -18.05
CA ARG A 258 -8.80 5.06 -17.66
C ARG A 258 -7.97 5.91 -16.74
N ALA A 259 -7.92 5.50 -15.48
CA ALA A 259 -7.01 6.09 -14.51
C ALA A 259 -6.17 5.06 -13.76
N LEU A 260 -5.12 5.57 -13.12
CA LEU A 260 -4.24 4.84 -12.24
C LEU A 260 -3.76 5.76 -11.11
N CYS A 261 -3.82 5.30 -9.88
CA CYS A 261 -3.22 6.03 -8.76
C CYS A 261 -1.70 5.85 -8.77
N VAL A 262 -0.93 6.89 -8.42
CA VAL A 262 0.55 6.83 -8.43
C VAL A 262 1.11 5.74 -7.51
N VAL A 263 0.34 5.35 -6.48
CA VAL A 263 0.68 4.26 -5.56
C VAL A 263 0.74 2.88 -6.25
N GLU A 264 0.00 2.70 -7.36
CA GLU A 264 -0.10 1.44 -8.10
C GLU A 264 1.09 1.18 -9.03
N TYR A 265 1.92 2.21 -9.28
CA TYR A 265 3.21 1.96 -9.88
C TYR A 265 4.03 1.08 -8.93
N PRO A 266 5.08 0.43 -9.43
CA PRO A 266 5.98 -0.29 -8.56
C PRO A 266 7.03 0.69 -7.97
N TYR A 267 7.45 1.71 -8.70
CA TYR A 267 8.46 2.74 -8.35
C TYR A 267 7.86 4.10 -7.97
N SER A 268 8.67 5.03 -7.46
CA SER A 268 8.26 6.43 -7.26
C SER A 268 8.19 7.14 -8.61
N VAL A 269 7.14 7.93 -8.81
CA VAL A 269 6.93 8.73 -10.01
C VAL A 269 6.59 10.13 -9.52
N LYS A 270 7.37 11.12 -9.95
CA LYS A 270 7.13 12.53 -9.61
C LYS A 270 7.42 13.39 -10.84
N PRO A 271 6.76 14.54 -11.01
CA PRO A 271 7.21 15.52 -11.99
C PRO A 271 8.51 16.18 -11.49
N GLY A 272 9.51 16.27 -12.35
CA GLY A 272 10.72 17.04 -12.13
C GLY A 272 10.48 18.55 -12.33
N PRO A 273 11.52 19.38 -12.16
CA PRO A 273 11.44 20.83 -12.33
C PRO A 273 10.97 21.27 -13.73
N ASP A 274 11.20 20.43 -14.74
CA ASP A 274 10.78 20.62 -16.13
C ASP A 274 9.38 20.07 -16.44
N GLY A 275 8.68 19.56 -15.42
CA GLY A 275 7.39 18.87 -15.55
C GLY A 275 7.49 17.47 -16.17
N GLN A 276 8.68 17.00 -16.56
CA GLN A 276 8.87 15.64 -17.05
C GLN A 276 8.87 14.66 -15.89
N LEU A 277 8.53 13.40 -16.16
CA LEU A 277 8.49 12.39 -15.12
C LEU A 277 9.91 11.99 -14.71
N THR A 278 10.23 12.23 -13.45
CA THR A 278 11.43 11.76 -12.77
C THR A 278 11.07 10.72 -11.72
N GLY A 279 12.05 9.92 -11.35
CA GLY A 279 11.85 8.93 -10.31
C GLY A 279 12.99 7.93 -10.26
N GLU A 280 13.06 7.25 -9.13
CA GLU A 280 14.16 6.37 -8.81
C GLU A 280 13.65 4.93 -8.77
N VAL A 281 14.37 4.06 -9.46
CA VAL A 281 14.19 2.63 -9.34
C VAL A 281 15.22 2.16 -8.33
N SER A 282 14.76 1.68 -7.18
CA SER A 282 15.64 1.16 -6.13
C SER A 282 16.52 0.02 -6.67
N LEU A 283 17.74 -0.11 -6.15
CA LEU A 283 18.68 -1.17 -6.54
C LEU A 283 18.07 -2.57 -6.43
N GLY A 284 17.35 -2.83 -5.34
CA GLY A 284 16.65 -4.11 -5.15
C GLY A 284 15.62 -4.39 -6.25
N ARG A 285 14.98 -3.36 -6.81
CA ARG A 285 14.09 -3.54 -7.96
C ARG A 285 14.85 -3.81 -9.24
N TRP A 286 16.00 -3.17 -9.47
CA TRP A 286 16.86 -3.51 -10.61
C TRP A 286 17.28 -4.98 -10.60
N VAL A 287 17.65 -5.49 -9.42
CA VAL A 287 17.92 -6.93 -9.25
C VAL A 287 16.69 -7.77 -9.58
N GLY A 288 15.51 -7.40 -9.06
CA GLY A 288 14.25 -8.07 -9.38
C GLY A 288 13.95 -8.11 -10.89
N ILE A 289 14.11 -6.97 -11.58
CA ILE A 289 13.94 -6.87 -13.05
C ILE A 289 14.92 -7.82 -13.76
N ALA A 290 16.21 -7.80 -13.40
CA ALA A 290 17.23 -8.63 -14.02
C ALA A 290 16.94 -10.13 -13.84
N VAL A 291 16.59 -10.56 -12.62
CA VAL A 291 16.19 -11.94 -12.32
C VAL A 291 14.97 -12.34 -13.14
N THR A 292 14.01 -11.43 -13.29
CA THR A 292 12.79 -11.71 -14.05
C THR A 292 13.09 -11.95 -15.53
N VAL A 293 13.86 -11.04 -16.14
CA VAL A 293 14.27 -11.17 -17.55
C VAL A 293 15.04 -12.47 -17.77
N PHE A 294 15.91 -12.84 -16.82
CA PHE A 294 16.65 -14.10 -16.87
C PHE A 294 15.72 -15.33 -16.82
N VAL A 295 14.78 -15.37 -15.87
CA VAL A 295 13.81 -16.48 -15.75
C VAL A 295 12.95 -16.59 -17.00
N GLU A 296 12.48 -15.47 -17.55
CA GLU A 296 11.69 -15.47 -18.79
C GLU A 296 12.49 -15.98 -19.98
N ALA A 297 13.74 -15.52 -20.14
CA ALA A 297 14.63 -16.01 -21.18
C ALA A 297 14.88 -17.52 -21.05
N LEU A 298 15.08 -18.01 -19.83
CA LEU A 298 15.25 -19.44 -19.55
C LEU A 298 14.01 -20.25 -19.94
N VAL A 299 12.81 -19.79 -19.59
CA VAL A 299 11.56 -20.47 -19.97
C VAL A 299 11.40 -20.53 -21.49
N VAL A 300 11.74 -19.45 -22.21
CA VAL A 300 11.69 -19.43 -23.68
C VAL A 300 12.70 -20.42 -24.27
N VAL A 301 13.94 -20.46 -23.77
CA VAL A 301 14.96 -21.42 -24.23
C VAL A 301 14.48 -22.86 -24.01
N LEU A 302 13.97 -23.19 -22.82
CA LEU A 302 13.42 -24.52 -22.52
C LEU A 302 12.24 -24.89 -23.41
N ALA A 303 11.36 -23.92 -23.71
CA ALA A 303 10.26 -24.14 -24.64
C ALA A 303 10.76 -24.49 -26.04
N VAL A 304 11.76 -23.77 -26.55
CA VAL A 304 12.37 -24.02 -27.86
C VAL A 304 13.06 -25.38 -27.90
N GLU A 305 13.88 -25.70 -26.90
CA GLU A 305 14.55 -27.01 -26.81
C GLU A 305 13.55 -28.17 -26.75
N ALA A 306 12.49 -28.04 -25.94
CA ALA A 306 11.45 -29.07 -25.85
C ALA A 306 10.74 -29.29 -27.19
N VAL A 307 10.44 -28.22 -27.94
CA VAL A 307 9.86 -28.33 -29.30
C VAL A 307 10.82 -29.07 -30.24
N VAL A 308 12.11 -28.72 -30.22
CA VAL A 308 13.11 -29.33 -31.09
C VAL A 308 13.28 -30.82 -30.79
N GLU A 309 13.41 -31.20 -29.52
CA GLU A 309 13.67 -32.59 -29.12
C GLU A 309 12.44 -33.51 -29.25
N LEU A 310 11.24 -33.02 -28.95
CA LEU A 310 10.06 -33.89 -28.86
C LEU A 310 9.16 -33.86 -30.09
N TRP A 311 9.19 -32.79 -30.90
CA TRP A 311 8.32 -32.64 -32.06
C TRP A 311 9.05 -32.65 -33.40
N LEU A 312 10.35 -32.31 -33.43
CA LEU A 312 11.11 -32.19 -34.69
C LEU A 312 12.15 -33.30 -34.90
N ARG A 313 12.51 -34.06 -33.86
CA ARG A 313 13.37 -35.25 -33.94
C ARG A 313 12.55 -36.52 -33.85
#